data_AF-A0A7C7SXZ2-F1
#
_entry.id   AF-A0A7C7SXZ2-F1
#
_cell.length_a   1.000
_cell.length_b   1.000
_cell.length_c   1.000
_cell.angle_alpha   90.00
_cell.angle_beta   90.00
_cell.angle_gamma   90.00
#
_symmetry.space_group_name_H-M   'P 1'
#
loop_
_entity.id
_entity.type
_entity.pdbx_description
1 polymer ?
#
loop_
_entity_poly.entity_id
_entity_poly.type
_entity_poly.pdbx_seq_one_letter_code
_entity_poly.pdbx_strand_id
1 'polypeptide(L)'
;MNSAAAMQAIEAELSHIWMVRAFLKHCDEAEDDEELCDVFRGLYDFMLALGKSSEAGDSEAFMKMAAKKFAKLRKSCQLFFEIQPEISTHTNFNMASRSLRTSLDVVATTIELFKDSKD
;
A
#
# COMPACT_ATOMS: atom_id res chain seq x y z
N MET A 1 13.49 14.69 5.54
CA MET A 1 14.12 13.48 4.95
C MET A 1 14.38 13.73 3.47
N ASN A 2 15.55 13.38 2.91
CA ASN A 2 15.74 13.57 1.46
C ASN A 2 14.87 12.62 0.62
N SER A 3 14.57 12.98 -0.64
CA SER A 3 13.67 12.22 -1.51
C SER A 3 14.15 10.80 -1.81
N ALA A 4 15.45 10.58 -1.97
CA ALA A 4 16.01 9.25 -2.24
C ALA A 4 15.80 8.29 -1.06
N ALA A 5 16.08 8.73 0.16
CA ALA A 5 15.86 7.94 1.38
C ALA A 5 14.35 7.68 1.60
N ALA A 6 13.50 8.67 1.33
CA ALA A 6 12.05 8.52 1.44
C ALA A 6 11.50 7.51 0.41
N MET A 7 11.98 7.57 -0.83
CA MET A 7 11.65 6.60 -1.87
C MET A 7 12.03 5.18 -1.44
N GLN A 8 13.27 4.97 -1.00
CA GLN A 8 13.72 3.64 -0.54
C GLN A 8 12.88 3.09 0.62
N ALA A 9 12.50 3.95 1.58
CA ALA A 9 11.63 3.54 2.68
C ALA A 9 10.25 3.10 2.19
N ILE A 10 9.64 3.84 1.25
CA ILE A 10 8.35 3.43 0.67
C ILE A 10 8.50 2.16 -0.17
N GLU A 11 9.57 1.99 -0.96
CA GLU A 11 9.80 0.79 -1.77
C GLU A 11 9.94 -0.49 -0.92
N ALA A 12 10.55 -0.39 0.26
CA ALA A 12 10.56 -1.47 1.23
C ALA A 12 9.13 -1.87 1.64
N GLU A 13 8.27 -0.90 1.93
CA GLU A 13 6.87 -1.15 2.27
C GLU A 13 6.03 -1.66 1.09
N LEU A 14 6.35 -1.27 -0.14
CA LEU A 14 5.69 -1.81 -1.33
C LEU A 14 5.89 -3.33 -1.44
N SER A 15 7.01 -3.87 -0.94
CA SER A 15 7.24 -5.32 -0.91
C SER A 15 6.23 -6.03 -0.02
N HIS A 16 5.92 -5.48 1.15
CA HIS A 16 4.90 -6.00 2.05
C HIS A 16 3.49 -5.89 1.44
N ILE A 17 3.17 -4.72 0.87
CA ILE A 17 1.88 -4.49 0.20
C ILE A 17 1.70 -5.45 -0.98
N TRP A 18 2.76 -5.72 -1.76
CA TRP A 18 2.74 -6.68 -2.85
C TRP A 18 2.45 -8.09 -2.38
N MET A 19 3.09 -8.54 -1.30
CA MET A 19 2.86 -9.88 -0.75
C MET A 19 1.41 -10.06 -0.30
N VAL A 20 0.85 -9.05 0.38
CA VAL A 20 -0.57 -9.08 0.78
C VAL A 20 -1.48 -9.09 -0.44
N ARG A 21 -1.23 -8.20 -1.41
CA ARG A 21 -2.00 -8.13 -2.66
C ARG A 21 -1.98 -9.46 -3.42
N ALA A 22 -0.84 -10.13 -3.47
CA ALA A 22 -0.70 -11.44 -4.11
C ALA A 22 -1.51 -12.51 -3.37
N PHE A 23 -1.46 -12.53 -2.04
CA PHE A 23 -2.30 -13.41 -1.23
C PHE A 23 -3.79 -13.17 -1.48
N LEU A 24 -4.27 -11.93 -1.35
CA LEU A 24 -5.70 -11.60 -1.51
C LEU A 24 -6.22 -11.86 -2.93
N LYS A 25 -5.38 -11.73 -3.96
CA LYS A 25 -5.78 -12.01 -5.34
C LYS A 25 -6.02 -13.52 -5.59
N HIS A 26 -5.42 -14.38 -4.78
CA HIS A 26 -5.34 -15.81 -5.03
C HIS A 26 -5.96 -16.66 -3.92
N CYS A 27 -6.63 -16.03 -2.94
CA CYS A 27 -7.40 -16.76 -1.94
C CYS A 27 -8.78 -17.12 -2.50
N ASP A 28 -9.33 -18.24 -2.05
CA ASP A 28 -10.61 -18.75 -2.51
C ASP A 28 -11.74 -17.74 -2.23
N GLU A 29 -11.63 -16.99 -1.11
CA GLU A 29 -12.61 -15.97 -0.73
C GLU A 29 -12.74 -14.82 -1.74
N ALA A 30 -11.73 -14.59 -2.58
CA ALA A 30 -11.77 -13.52 -3.58
C ALA A 30 -12.63 -13.87 -4.82
N GLU A 31 -12.98 -15.13 -5.02
CA GLU A 31 -13.86 -15.53 -6.13
C GLU A 31 -15.31 -15.07 -5.91
N ASP A 32 -15.72 -15.00 -4.64
CA ASP A 32 -17.11 -14.72 -4.24
C ASP A 32 -17.28 -13.33 -3.59
N ASP A 33 -16.21 -12.56 -3.37
CA ASP A 33 -16.23 -11.26 -2.69
C ASP A 33 -15.73 -10.12 -3.60
N GLU A 34 -16.68 -9.31 -4.11
CA GLU A 34 -16.38 -8.15 -4.96
C GLU A 34 -15.62 -7.04 -4.23
N GLU A 35 -15.86 -6.86 -2.92
CA GLU A 35 -15.19 -5.83 -2.11
C GLU A 35 -13.71 -6.20 -1.88
N LEU A 36 -13.42 -7.48 -1.65
CA LEU A 36 -12.06 -8.00 -1.57
C LEU A 36 -11.32 -7.83 -2.90
N CYS A 37 -12.02 -7.97 -4.02
CA CYS A 37 -11.47 -7.68 -5.33
C CYS A 37 -11.05 -6.22 -5.48
N ASP A 38 -11.87 -5.29 -5.00
CA ASP A 38 -11.56 -3.86 -5.03
C ASP A 38 -10.36 -3.50 -4.15
N VAL A 39 -10.18 -4.20 -3.02
CA VAL A 39 -8.97 -4.07 -2.19
C VAL A 39 -7.71 -4.39 -2.99
N PHE A 40 -7.59 -5.61 -3.54
CA PHE A 40 -6.32 -6.00 -4.19
C PHE A 40 -6.04 -5.21 -5.48
N ARG A 41 -7.09 -4.71 -6.16
CA ARG A 41 -6.97 -3.78 -7.29
C ARG A 41 -6.46 -2.42 -6.82
N GLY A 42 -7.02 -1.89 -5.75
CA GLY A 42 -6.60 -0.61 -5.16
C GLY A 42 -5.14 -0.62 -4.68
N LEU A 43 -4.69 -1.74 -4.08
CA LEU A 43 -3.28 -1.94 -3.74
C LEU A 43 -2.39 -1.92 -5.00
N TYR A 44 -2.81 -2.63 -6.05
CA TYR A 44 -2.08 -2.68 -7.32
C TYR A 44 -1.99 -1.31 -8.01
N ASP A 45 -3.07 -0.55 -8.03
CA ASP A 45 -3.13 0.79 -8.63
C ASP A 45 -2.13 1.77 -7.99
N PHE A 46 -1.93 1.66 -6.66
CA PHE A 46 -0.91 2.46 -5.98
C PHE A 46 0.49 2.11 -6.49
N MET A 47 0.83 0.83 -6.52
CA MET A 47 2.14 0.35 -6.98
C MET A 47 2.39 0.70 -8.45
N LEU A 48 1.39 0.49 -9.30
CA LEU A 48 1.44 0.83 -10.73
C LEU A 48 1.70 2.32 -10.95
N ALA A 49 1.07 3.19 -10.15
CA ALA A 49 1.27 4.63 -10.25
C ALA A 49 2.70 5.09 -9.89
N LEU A 50 3.42 4.32 -9.07
CA LEU A 50 4.79 4.63 -8.65
C LEU A 50 5.86 4.01 -9.56
N GLY A 51 5.53 2.93 -10.27
CA GLY A 51 6.46 2.13 -11.07
C GLY A 51 7.31 2.96 -12.03
N LYS A 52 6.70 3.87 -12.80
CA LYS A 52 7.44 4.69 -13.78
C LYS A 52 8.54 5.55 -13.15
N SER A 53 8.26 6.21 -12.02
CA SER A 53 9.25 7.03 -11.32
C SER A 53 10.29 6.19 -10.59
N SER A 54 9.90 5.01 -10.10
CA SER A 54 10.82 4.05 -9.48
C SER A 54 11.85 3.52 -10.48
N GLU A 55 11.39 3.02 -11.63
CA GLU A 55 12.25 2.53 -12.72
C GLU A 55 13.22 3.59 -13.24
N ALA A 56 12.79 4.86 -13.26
CA ALA A 56 13.62 5.99 -13.69
C ALA A 56 14.60 6.49 -12.60
N GLY A 57 14.51 5.99 -11.36
CA GLY A 57 15.27 6.51 -10.22
C GLY A 57 14.94 7.97 -9.86
N ASP A 58 13.78 8.48 -10.30
CA ASP A 58 13.34 9.85 -10.05
C ASP A 58 12.59 9.94 -8.72
N SER A 59 13.36 10.12 -7.65
CA SER A 59 12.86 10.12 -6.28
C SER A 59 11.92 11.30 -5.97
N GLU A 60 12.09 12.45 -6.61
CA GLU A 60 11.19 13.61 -6.42
C GLU A 60 9.84 13.35 -7.10
N ALA A 61 9.84 12.85 -8.34
CA ALA A 61 8.61 12.47 -9.02
C ALA A 61 7.89 11.32 -8.29
N PHE A 62 8.65 10.35 -7.79
CA PHE A 62 8.14 9.25 -6.98
C PHE A 62 7.41 9.77 -5.75
N MET A 63 8.07 10.60 -4.93
CA MET A 63 7.46 11.11 -3.69
C MET A 63 6.24 11.98 -3.95
N LYS A 64 6.26 12.80 -5.02
CA LYS A 64 5.08 13.56 -5.45
C LYS A 64 3.92 12.65 -5.81
N MET A 65 4.18 11.54 -6.51
CA MET A 65 3.14 10.60 -6.90
C MET A 65 2.62 9.78 -5.71
N ALA A 66 3.51 9.35 -4.81
CA ALA A 66 3.16 8.68 -3.57
C ALA A 66 2.22 9.54 -2.72
N ALA A 67 2.58 10.80 -2.47
CA ALA A 67 1.72 11.74 -1.74
C ALA A 67 0.36 11.95 -2.41
N LYS A 68 0.33 12.07 -3.75
CA LYS A 68 -0.91 12.24 -4.52
C LYS A 68 -1.84 11.02 -4.44
N LYS A 69 -1.28 9.81 -4.44
CA LYS A 69 -2.04 8.55 -4.52
C LYS A 69 -2.30 7.93 -3.14
N PHE A 70 -1.63 8.40 -2.09
CA PHE A 70 -1.74 7.86 -0.72
C PHE A 70 -3.18 7.78 -0.21
N ALA A 71 -4.00 8.80 -0.47
CA ALA A 71 -5.41 8.78 -0.05
C ALA A 71 -6.20 7.58 -0.60
N LYS A 72 -5.87 7.09 -1.81
CA LYS A 72 -6.50 5.90 -2.40
C LYS A 72 -5.97 4.60 -1.81
N LEU A 73 -4.65 4.51 -1.56
CA LEU A 73 -4.07 3.38 -0.83
C LEU A 73 -4.74 3.22 0.54
N ARG A 74 -4.83 4.33 1.29
CA ARG A 74 -5.48 4.37 2.60
C ARG A 74 -6.90 3.84 2.57
N LYS A 75 -7.70 4.27 1.59
CA LYS A 75 -9.09 3.78 1.42
C LYS A 75 -9.14 2.27 1.15
N SER A 76 -8.25 1.75 0.30
CA SER A 76 -8.21 0.32 -0.01
C SER A 76 -7.84 -0.51 1.21
N CYS A 77 -6.87 -0.06 2.01
CA CYS A 77 -6.52 -0.70 3.27
C CYS A 77 -7.66 -0.61 4.30
N GLN A 78 -8.33 0.53 4.41
CA GLN A 78 -9.46 0.71 5.32
C GLN A 78 -10.62 -0.23 4.98
N LEU A 79 -10.96 -0.36 3.70
CA LEU A 79 -11.96 -1.32 3.24
C LEU A 79 -11.58 -2.74 3.69
N PHE A 80 -10.34 -3.16 3.44
CA PHE A 80 -9.87 -4.47 3.89
C PHE A 80 -10.00 -4.67 5.40
N PHE A 81 -9.67 -3.66 6.20
CA PHE A 81 -9.77 -3.73 7.65
C PHE A 81 -11.20 -3.87 8.16
N GLU A 82 -12.16 -3.34 7.42
CA GLU A 82 -13.59 -3.41 7.71
C GLU A 82 -14.15 -4.78 7.35
N ILE A 83 -13.87 -5.28 6.15
CA ILE A 83 -14.47 -6.52 5.63
C ILE A 83 -13.75 -7.79 6.09
N GLN A 84 -12.45 -7.73 6.39
CA GLN A 84 -11.64 -8.92 6.70
C GLN A 84 -12.20 -9.80 7.83
N PRO A 85 -12.72 -9.27 8.95
CA PRO A 85 -13.30 -10.10 10.01
C PRO A 85 -14.51 -10.92 9.58
N GLU A 86 -15.28 -10.41 8.60
CA GLU A 86 -16.46 -11.07 8.04
C GLU A 86 -16.08 -12.12 6.98
N ILE A 87 -15.03 -11.84 6.20
CA ILE A 87 -14.48 -12.75 5.19
C ILE A 87 -13.86 -13.99 5.84
N SER A 88 -12.93 -13.79 6.78
CA SER A 88 -12.19 -14.91 7.37
C SER A 88 -11.46 -14.51 8.65
N THR A 89 -11.58 -15.34 9.69
CA THR A 89 -10.81 -15.20 10.93
C THR A 89 -9.47 -15.94 10.91
N HIS A 90 -9.10 -16.55 9.78
CA HIS A 90 -7.87 -17.32 9.65
C HIS A 90 -6.62 -16.45 9.85
N THR A 91 -5.56 -17.04 10.41
CA THR A 91 -4.31 -16.33 10.75
C THR A 91 -3.72 -15.56 9.57
N ASN A 92 -3.81 -16.07 8.34
CA ASN A 92 -3.30 -15.39 7.14
C ASN A 92 -3.96 -14.01 6.93
N PHE A 93 -5.28 -13.92 7.08
CA PHE A 93 -6.02 -12.67 6.94
C PHE A 93 -5.70 -11.68 8.06
N ASN A 94 -5.60 -12.17 9.30
CA ASN A 94 -5.18 -11.33 10.43
C ASN A 94 -3.75 -10.78 10.24
N MET A 95 -2.83 -11.61 9.72
CA MET A 95 -1.46 -11.19 9.43
C MET A 95 -1.38 -10.22 8.23
N ALA A 96 -2.18 -10.44 7.19
CA ALA A 96 -2.32 -9.52 6.07
C ALA A 96 -2.81 -8.14 6.53
N SER A 97 -3.82 -8.11 7.40
CA SER A 97 -4.39 -6.89 7.97
C SER A 97 -3.33 -6.13 8.79
N ARG A 98 -2.60 -6.83 9.65
CA ARG A 98 -1.48 -6.25 10.42
C ARG A 98 -0.37 -5.70 9.52
N SER A 99 0.05 -6.47 8.51
CA SER A 99 1.09 -6.05 7.57
C SER A 99 0.69 -4.77 6.83
N LEU A 100 -0.55 -4.69 6.33
CA LEU A 100 -1.04 -3.49 5.65
C LEU A 100 -1.16 -2.28 6.58
N ARG A 101 -1.53 -2.47 7.85
CA ARG A 101 -1.54 -1.36 8.84
C ARG A 101 -0.14 -0.80 9.03
N THR A 102 0.83 -1.66 9.32
CA THR A 102 2.22 -1.24 9.52
C THR A 102 2.77 -0.52 8.28
N SER A 103 2.59 -1.10 7.09
CA SER A 103 3.07 -0.46 5.86
C SER A 103 2.36 0.86 5.56
N LEU A 104 1.06 0.96 5.82
CA LEU A 104 0.32 2.21 5.63
C LEU A 104 0.82 3.31 6.57
N ASP A 105 1.08 2.99 7.83
CA ASP A 105 1.59 3.94 8.83
C ASP A 105 3.01 4.42 8.49
N VAL A 106 3.88 3.51 8.05
CA VAL A 106 5.24 3.85 7.61
C VAL A 106 5.22 4.72 6.35
N VAL A 107 4.39 4.39 5.36
CA VAL A 107 4.23 5.22 4.15
C VAL A 107 3.70 6.61 4.50
N ALA A 108 2.70 6.70 5.39
CA ALA A 108 2.16 7.98 5.86
C ALA A 108 3.25 8.85 6.49
N THR A 109 3.95 8.28 7.47
CA THR A 109 5.03 8.93 8.21
C THR A 109 6.14 9.39 7.29
N THR A 110 6.52 8.54 6.32
CA THR A 110 7.57 8.86 5.34
C THR A 110 7.18 10.03 4.44
N ILE A 111 5.92 10.09 4.01
CA ILE A 111 5.38 11.21 3.22
C ILE A 111 5.39 12.51 4.03
N GLU A 112 5.01 12.46 5.31
CA GLU A 112 5.02 13.61 6.23
C GLU A 112 6.45 14.12 6.45
N LEU A 113 7.37 13.25 6.86
CA LEU A 113 8.79 13.60 7.09
C LEU A 113 9.51 14.12 5.83
N PHE A 114 9.05 13.73 4.64
CA PHE A 114 9.55 14.29 3.38
C PHE A 114 9.03 15.71 3.16
N LYS A 115 7.73 15.96 3.35
CA LYS A 115 7.11 17.29 3.20
C LYS A 115 7.71 18.29 4.17
N ASP A 116 7.83 17.94 5.45
CA ASP A 116 8.35 18.82 6.49
C ASP A 116 9.81 19.25 6.26
N SER A 117 10.56 18.52 5.43
CA SER A 117 11.93 18.89 5.06
C SER A 117 12.06 19.76 3.82
N LYS A 118 10.93 20.10 3.19
CA LYS A 118 10.85 21.02 2.05
C LYS A 118 10.37 22.42 2.47
N ASP A 119 9.83 22.54 3.68
CA ASP A 119 9.46 23.80 4.35
C ASP A 119 10.67 24.40 5.08
#